data_AF-A0A1M3I8K5-F1
#
_entry.id   AF-A0A1M3I8K5-F1
#
_cell.length_a   1.000
_cell.length_b   1.000
_cell.length_c   1.000
_cell.angle_alpha   90.00
_cell.angle_beta   90.00
_cell.angle_gamma   90.00
#
_symmetry.space_group_name_H-M   'P 1'
#
loop_
_entity.id
_entity.type
_entity.pdbx_description
1 polymer ?
#
loop_
_entity_poly.entity_id
_entity_poly.type
_entity_poly.pdbx_seq_one_letter_code
_entity_poly.pdbx_strand_id
1 'polypeptide(L)'
;MRPFRASRRQLDVLRFIRGYQLAHAGISPTLREISQGVGRMNKTGVWRILRALERRGAIRRLYRRPRAIELLVPVAIPRTPEGAPLYLVPFPQRATPRAQA
;
A
#
# COMPACT_ATOMS: atom_id res chain seq x y z
N MET A 1 -6.53 -21.17 -10.77
CA MET A 1 -5.92 -20.29 -9.74
C MET A 1 -6.92 -20.07 -8.61
N ARG A 2 -6.58 -20.35 -7.35
CA ARG A 2 -7.47 -20.03 -6.21
C ARG A 2 -7.48 -18.50 -6.01
N PRO A 3 -8.64 -17.83 -5.87
CA PRO A 3 -8.68 -16.39 -5.67
C PRO A 3 -7.99 -16.02 -4.35
N PHE A 4 -7.08 -15.04 -4.40
CA PHE A 4 -6.39 -14.54 -3.21
C PHE A 4 -7.40 -13.83 -2.29
N ARG A 5 -7.87 -14.54 -1.26
CA ARG A 5 -8.83 -13.99 -0.28
C ARG A 5 -8.10 -13.06 0.69
N ALA A 6 -7.95 -11.78 0.31
CA ALA A 6 -7.31 -10.75 1.11
C ALA A 6 -8.25 -10.27 2.23
N SER A 7 -7.73 -10.01 3.43
CA SER A 7 -8.45 -9.16 4.38
C SER A 7 -8.48 -7.72 3.86
N ARG A 8 -9.43 -6.89 4.31
CA ARG A 8 -9.53 -5.47 3.89
C ARG A 8 -8.19 -4.73 4.04
N ARG A 9 -7.52 -4.93 5.18
CA ARG A 9 -6.20 -4.37 5.47
C ARG A 9 -5.08 -4.86 4.53
N GLN A 10 -5.10 -6.13 4.16
CA GLN A 10 -4.15 -6.69 3.18
C GLN A 10 -4.35 -6.08 1.80
N LEU A 11 -5.62 -5.92 1.40
CA LEU A 11 -5.99 -5.28 0.15
C LEU A 11 -5.61 -3.80 0.13
N ASP A 12 -5.80 -3.08 1.23
CA ASP A 12 -5.39 -1.67 1.38
C ASP A 12 -3.88 -1.52 1.18
N VAL A 13 -3.06 -2.39 1.81
CA VAL A 13 -1.59 -2.38 1.62
C VAL A 13 -1.20 -2.72 0.18
N LEU A 14 -1.82 -3.74 -0.43
CA LEU A 14 -1.54 -4.11 -1.83
C LEU A 14 -1.86 -2.96 -2.80
N ARG A 15 -3.01 -2.32 -2.62
CA ARG A 15 -3.43 -1.15 -3.41
C ARG A 15 -2.48 0.01 -3.23
N PHE A 16 -2.06 0.28 -2.00
CA PHE A 16 -1.09 1.34 -1.72
C PHE A 16 0.25 1.09 -2.42
N ILE A 17 0.79 -0.14 -2.34
CA ILE A 17 2.05 -0.50 -3.02
C ILE A 17 1.93 -0.32 -4.53
N ARG A 18 0.85 -0.84 -5.14
CA ARG A 18 0.63 -0.72 -6.58
C ARG A 18 0.48 0.75 -7.01
N GLY A 19 -0.32 1.52 -6.27
CA GLY A 19 -0.51 2.94 -6.54
C GLY A 19 0.80 3.72 -6.45
N TYR A 20 1.58 3.48 -5.38
CA TYR A 20 2.87 4.13 -5.20
C TYR A 20 3.83 3.82 -6.36
N GLN A 21 3.88 2.56 -6.82
CA GLN A 21 4.68 2.16 -7.98
C GLN A 21 4.24 2.88 -9.26
N LEU A 22 2.94 3.03 -9.51
CA LEU A 22 2.47 3.78 -10.68
C LEU A 22 2.85 5.27 -10.62
N ALA A 23 2.81 5.87 -9.43
CA ALA A 23 3.15 7.28 -9.25
C ALA A 23 4.68 7.55 -9.28
N HIS A 24 5.50 6.58 -8.89
CA HIS A 24 6.96 6.74 -8.74
C HIS A 24 7.76 5.84 -9.69
N ALA A 25 7.32 5.71 -10.94
CA ALA A 25 8.06 5.01 -12.00
C ALA A 25 8.50 3.57 -11.64
N GLY A 26 7.64 2.82 -10.94
CA GLY A 26 7.88 1.43 -10.53
C GLY A 26 8.61 1.26 -9.19
N ILE A 27 9.01 2.34 -8.52
CA ILE A 27 9.66 2.28 -7.21
C ILE A 27 8.64 1.83 -6.16
N SER A 28 9.02 0.89 -5.28
CA SER A 28 8.13 0.45 -4.20
C SER A 28 8.25 1.33 -2.95
N PRO A 29 7.18 1.48 -2.15
CA PRO A 29 7.24 2.25 -0.91
C PRO A 29 7.99 1.51 0.20
N THR A 30 8.49 2.28 1.15
CA THR A 30 9.09 1.83 2.41
C THR A 30 8.02 1.49 3.45
N LEU A 31 8.40 0.78 4.53
CA LEU A 31 7.50 0.48 5.65
C LEU A 31 6.90 1.74 6.28
N ARG A 32 7.67 2.84 6.34
CA ARG A 32 7.23 4.11 6.89
C ARG A 32 6.20 4.78 5.98
N GLU A 33 6.43 4.80 4.67
CA GLU A 33 5.49 5.36 3.70
C GLU A 33 4.18 4.57 3.66
N ILE A 34 4.24 3.23 3.71
CA ILE A 34 3.03 2.39 3.78
C ILE A 34 2.24 2.67 5.06
N SER A 35 2.93 2.78 6.20
CA SER A 35 2.31 3.10 7.49
C SER A 35 1.62 4.47 7.45
N GLN A 36 2.29 5.49 6.90
CA GLN A 36 1.76 6.85 6.77
C GLN A 36 0.59 6.93 5.78
N GLY A 37 0.68 6.27 4.62
CA GLY A 37 -0.37 6.29 3.60
C GLY A 37 -1.60 5.48 3.98
N VAL A 38 -1.44 4.33 4.66
CA VAL A 38 -2.58 3.55 5.15
C VAL A 38 -3.19 4.20 6.41
N GLY A 39 -2.41 4.94 7.20
CA GLY A 39 -2.81 5.74 8.37
C GLY A 39 -3.32 4.96 9.59
N ARG A 40 -3.79 3.72 9.40
CA ARG A 40 -4.38 2.86 10.44
C ARG A 40 -3.42 1.80 10.98
N MET A 41 -2.13 1.87 10.64
CA MET A 41 -1.16 0.81 10.90
C MET A 41 0.21 1.38 11.30
N ASN A 42 0.84 0.75 12.28
CA ASN A 42 2.23 1.00 12.63
C ASN A 42 3.20 0.17 11.76
N LYS A 43 4.51 0.48 11.80
CA LYS A 43 5.56 -0.18 11.00
C LYS A 43 5.57 -1.71 11.20
N THR A 44 5.42 -2.19 12.43
CA THR A 44 5.37 -3.63 12.75
C THR A 44 4.15 -4.32 12.16
N GLY A 45 2.99 -3.67 12.21
CA GLY A 45 1.74 -4.15 11.61
C GLY A 45 1.84 -4.27 10.10
N VAL A 46 2.43 -3.26 9.45
CA VAL A 46 2.74 -3.31 8.00
C VAL A 46 3.66 -4.48 7.70
N TRP A 47 4.76 -4.64 8.44
CA TRP A 47 5.69 -5.74 8.23
C TRP A 47 5.02 -7.13 8.36
N ARG A 48 4.14 -7.31 9.35
CA ARG A 48 3.37 -8.56 9.54
C ARG A 48 2.48 -8.84 8.32
N ILE A 49 1.87 -7.79 7.76
CA ILE A 49 1.04 -7.92 6.56
C ILE A 49 1.90 -8.28 5.36
N LEU A 50 3.01 -7.59 5.12
CA LEU A 50 3.92 -7.91 4.01
C LEU A 50 4.40 -9.37 4.08
N ARG A 51 4.81 -9.83 5.27
CA ARG A 51 5.19 -11.23 5.48
C ARG A 51 4.02 -12.20 5.20
N ALA A 52 2.80 -11.84 5.58
CA ALA A 52 1.63 -12.66 5.31
C ALA A 52 1.26 -12.67 3.81
N LEU A 53 1.39 -11.54 3.11
CA LEU A 53 1.19 -11.43 1.66
C LEU A 53 2.23 -12.26 0.90
N GLU A 54 3.49 -12.20 1.33
CA GLU A 54 4.60 -12.93 0.73
C GLU A 54 4.44 -14.44 0.87
N ARG A 55 4.16 -14.94 2.09
CA ARG A 55 3.90 -16.37 2.32
C ARG A 55 2.71 -16.92 1.53
N ARG A 56 1.77 -16.05 1.16
CA ARG A 56 0.58 -16.41 0.37
C ARG A 56 0.80 -16.24 -1.14
N GLY A 57 2.00 -15.85 -1.57
CA GLY A 57 2.33 -15.64 -2.98
C GLY A 57 1.68 -14.41 -3.61
N ALA A 58 1.24 -13.43 -2.81
CA ALA A 58 0.68 -12.18 -3.35
C ALA A 58 1.77 -11.17 -3.74
N ILE A 59 2.91 -11.20 -3.02
CA ILE A 59 4.06 -10.34 -3.29
C ILE A 59 5.35 -11.15 -3.19
N ARG A 60 6.41 -10.67 -3.84
CA ARG A 60 7.79 -11.12 -3.62
C ARG A 60 8.69 -9.93 -3.31
N ARG A 61 9.56 -10.06 -2.31
CA ARG A 61 10.55 -9.03 -1.99
C ARG A 61 11.93 -9.53 -2.41
N LEU A 62 12.71 -8.69 -3.10
CA LEU A 62 14.06 -9.08 -3.51
C LEU A 62 15.05 -8.87 -2.37
N TYR A 63 15.76 -9.95 -2.01
CA TYR A 63 16.85 -9.89 -1.05
C TYR A 63 17.96 -8.97 -1.58
N ARG A 64 18.52 -8.10 -0.71
CA ARG A 64 19.53 -7.06 -1.02
C ARG A 64 19.08 -5.87 -1.88
N ARG A 65 17.81 -5.81 -2.31
CA ARG A 65 17.28 -4.64 -3.01
C ARG A 65 16.19 -3.97 -2.16
N PRO A 66 16.54 -2.96 -1.34
CA PRO A 66 15.53 -2.20 -0.65
C PRO A 66 14.55 -1.61 -1.67
N ARG A 67 13.26 -1.58 -1.34
CA ARG A 67 12.19 -1.05 -2.22
C ARG A 67 11.96 -1.83 -3.53
N ALA A 68 12.40 -3.08 -3.61
CA ALA A 68 11.99 -4.02 -4.65
C ALA A 68 10.88 -4.94 -4.14
N ILE A 69 9.62 -4.56 -4.40
CA ILE A 69 8.44 -5.38 -4.14
C ILE A 69 7.79 -5.70 -5.49
N GLU A 70 7.71 -6.99 -5.81
CA GLU A 70 7.02 -7.48 -6.99
C GLU A 70 5.60 -7.91 -6.59
N LEU A 71 4.59 -7.44 -7.32
CA LEU A 71 3.20 -7.82 -7.12
C LEU A 71 2.90 -9.02 -8.03
N LEU A 72 2.59 -10.17 -7.45
CA LEU A 72 2.35 -11.42 -8.17
C LEU A 72 0.86 -11.68 -8.44
N VAL A 73 -0.01 -10.81 -7.91
CA VAL A 73 -1.46 -10.88 -8.10
C VAL A 73 -1.96 -9.62 -8.78
N PRO A 74 -3.01 -9.71 -9.61
CA PRO A 74 -3.65 -8.52 -10.16
C PRO A 74 -4.30 -7.74 -9.01
N VAL A 75 -3.87 -6.49 -8.84
CA VAL A 75 -4.44 -5.55 -7.87
C VAL A 75 -5.27 -4.52 -8.63
N ALA A 76 -6.59 -4.59 -8.47
CA ALA A 76 -7.49 -3.58 -9.00
C ALA A 76 -7.29 -2.26 -8.24
N ILE A 77 -6.85 -1.24 -8.97
CA ILE A 77 -6.77 0.13 -8.47
C ILE A 77 -7.98 0.87 -9.02
N PRO A 78 -8.87 1.40 -8.15
CA PRO A 78 -9.92 2.30 -8.61
C PRO A 78 -9.25 3.51 -9.28
N ARG A 79 -9.82 3.99 -10.38
CA ARG A 79 -9.34 5.18 -11.11
C ARG A 79 -10.43 6.26 -11.04
N THR A 80 -10.02 7.51 -11.07
CA THR A 80 -10.93 8.64 -11.24
C THR A 80 -11.52 8.58 -12.65
N PRO A 81 -12.62 9.29 -12.93
CA PRO A 81 -13.16 9.42 -14.29
C PRO A 81 -12.09 9.91 -15.31
N GLU A 82 -11.12 10.69 -14.85
CA GLU A 82 -10.00 11.21 -15.65
C GLU A 82 -8.86 10.18 -15.83
N GLY A 83 -9.02 8.96 -15.34
CA GLY A 83 -8.05 7.87 -15.48
C GLY A 83 -6.88 7.93 -14.50
N ALA A 84 -6.80 8.96 -13.65
CA ALA A 84 -5.83 9.02 -12.57
C ALA A 84 -6.13 7.91 -11.56
N PRO A 85 -5.13 7.19 -11.01
CA PRO A 85 -5.41 6.24 -9.95
C PRO A 85 -6.05 6.96 -8.77
N LEU A 86 -7.17 6.46 -8.24
CA LEU A 86 -7.76 6.94 -6.99
C LEU A 86 -6.82 6.49 -5.85
N TYR A 87 -5.80 7.31 -5.61
CA TYR A 87 -4.90 7.21 -4.47
C TYR A 87 -5.61 7.65 -3.19
N LEU A 88 -6.71 7.02 -2.79
CA LEU A 88 -7.13 7.08 -1.38
C LEU A 88 -6.07 6.28 -0.61
N VAL A 89 -5.18 6.88 0.18
CA VAL A 89 -5.43 7.90 1.19
C VAL A 89 -4.15 8.73 1.44
N PRO A 90 -4.16 10.07 1.41
CA PRO A 90 -3.97 10.78 2.66
C PRO A 90 -5.26 10.57 3.44
N PHE A 91 -5.22 9.87 4.59
CA PHE A 91 -6.21 10.26 5.58
C PHE A 91 -5.95 11.75 5.76
N PRO A 92 -6.92 12.66 5.59
CA PRO A 92 -6.81 13.86 6.37
C PRO A 92 -6.63 13.31 7.79
N GLN A 93 -5.41 13.44 8.33
CA GLN A 93 -5.30 13.84 9.74
C GLN A 93 -6.43 14.86 9.82
N ARG A 94 -7.51 14.58 10.58
CA ARG A 94 -8.45 15.66 10.89
C ARG A 94 -7.52 16.80 11.22
N ALA A 95 -7.48 17.82 10.36
CA ALA A 95 -6.73 19.00 10.67
C ALA A 95 -7.41 19.38 11.98
N THR A 96 -6.73 19.16 13.10
CA THR A 96 -7.10 19.87 14.31
C THR A 96 -7.11 21.31 13.80
N PRO A 97 -8.26 21.99 13.78
CA PRO A 97 -8.21 23.40 13.49
C PRO A 97 -7.27 23.95 14.55
N ARG A 98 -6.07 24.35 14.12
CA ARG A 98 -5.23 25.20 14.91
C ARG A 98 -6.03 26.48 14.98
N ALA A 99 -6.92 26.54 15.96
CA ALA A 99 -7.59 27.75 16.38
C ALA A 99 -6.47 28.73 16.66
N GLN A 100 -6.40 29.72 15.78
CA GLN A 100 -5.68 30.95 16.03
C GLN A 100 -6.46 31.66 17.15
N ALA A 101 -5.80 31.87 18.28
CA ALA A 101 -6.06 32.93 19.25
C ALA A 101 -4.88 32.96 20.21
#